data_AF-A0A8B4QD60-F1
#
_entry.id   AF-A0A8B4QD60-F1
#
_cell.length_a   1.000
_cell.length_b   1.000
_cell.length_c   1.000
_cell.angle_alpha   90.00
_cell.angle_beta   90.00
_cell.angle_gamma   90.00
#
_symmetry.space_group_name_H-M   'P 1'
#
loop_
_entity.id
_entity.type
_entity.pdbx_description
1 polymer ?
#
loop_
_entity_poly.entity_id
_entity_poly.type
_entity_poly.pdbx_seq_one_letter_code
_entity_poly.pdbx_strand_id
1 'polypeptide(L)' 'MNKKQSAKDAIIEKLMKIGVYKIQNLQLYEVPFIDLMKEYKKYVNE' A
#
# COMPACT_ATOMS: atom_id res chain seq x y z
N MET A 1 7.66 -19.59 -5.94
CA MET A 1 6.95 -18.31 -6.14
C MET A 1 6.48 -17.79 -4.77
N ASN A 2 7.06 -16.70 -4.28
CA ASN A 2 6.91 -16.19 -2.90
C ASN A 2 5.54 -15.51 -2.68
N LYS A 3 4.59 -16.22 -2.04
CA LYS A 3 3.23 -15.71 -1.71
C LYS A 3 3.19 -14.37 -0.94
N LYS A 4 4.29 -13.94 -0.31
CA LYS A 4 4.35 -12.69 0.48
C LYS A 4 4.40 -11.42 -0.36
N GLN A 5 4.93 -11.46 -1.58
CA GLN A 5 4.96 -10.29 -2.47
C GLN A 5 3.56 -9.95 -2.98
N SER A 6 2.75 -10.96 -3.31
CA SER A 6 1.41 -10.76 -3.88
C SER A 6 0.47 -9.92 -3.01
N ALA A 7 0.53 -10.04 -1.68
CA ALA A 7 -0.31 -9.24 -0.80
C ALA A 7 0.15 -7.77 -0.75
N LYS A 8 1.47 -7.54 -0.76
CA LYS A 8 2.04 -6.18 -0.75
C LYS A 8 1.71 -5.47 -2.07
N ASP A 9 1.97 -6.11 -3.21
CA ASP A 9 1.62 -5.58 -4.52
C ASP A 9 0.12 -5.26 -4.64
N ALA A 10 -0.76 -6.15 -4.15
CA ALA A 10 -2.20 -5.90 -4.18
C ALA A 10 -2.63 -4.63 -3.40
N ILE A 11 -1.98 -4.33 -2.26
CA ILE A 11 -2.25 -3.10 -1.52
C ILE A 11 -1.64 -1.88 -2.23
N ILE A 12 -0.46 -2.02 -2.79
CA ILE A 12 0.18 -0.95 -3.57
C ILE A 12 -0.72 -0.56 -4.74
N GLU A 13 -1.22 -1.53 -5.52
CA GLU A 13 -2.15 -1.26 -6.61
C GLU A 13 -3.43 -0.57 -6.15
N LYS A 14 -3.98 -0.99 -5.00
CA LYS A 14 -5.17 -0.37 -4.41
C LYS A 14 -4.92 1.08 -4.01
N LEU A 15 -3.78 1.36 -3.36
CA LEU A 15 -3.33 2.71 -3.01
C LEU A 15 -3.12 3.57 -4.26
N MET A 16 -2.51 3.02 -5.31
CA MET A 16 -2.33 3.76 -6.57
C MET A 16 -3.66 4.07 -7.26
N LYS A 17 -4.65 3.16 -7.20
CA LYS A 17 -5.98 3.37 -7.78
C LYS A 17 -6.75 4.52 -7.11
N ILE A 18 -6.50 4.79 -5.84
CA ILE A 18 -7.09 5.92 -5.10
C ILE A 18 -6.24 7.20 -5.17
N GLY A 19 -5.16 7.20 -5.96
CA GLY A 19 -4.28 8.36 -6.15
C GLY A 19 -3.17 8.51 -5.12
N VAL A 20 -2.90 7.49 -4.29
CA VAL A 20 -1.78 7.48 -3.34
C VAL A 20 -0.59 6.81 -4.00
N TYR A 21 0.49 7.56 -4.20
CA TYR A 21 1.73 7.05 -4.84
C TYR A 21 2.93 7.07 -3.89
N LYS A 22 2.82 7.78 -2.77
CA LYS A 22 3.88 7.95 -1.76
C LYS A 22 3.26 8.05 -0.37
N ILE A 23 3.95 7.49 0.62
CA ILE A 23 3.60 7.60 2.04
C ILE A 23 4.83 8.12 2.77
N GLN A 24 4.68 9.19 3.57
CA GLN A 24 5.78 9.79 4.33
C GLN A 24 7.04 10.06 3.49
N ASN A 25 6.84 10.55 2.26
CA ASN A 25 7.90 10.83 1.30
C ASN A 25 8.66 9.60 0.74
N LEU A 26 8.24 8.39 1.10
CA LEU A 26 8.77 7.12 0.58
C LEU A 26 7.86 6.57 -0.53
N GLN A 27 8.45 5.88 -1.51
CA GLN A 27 7.66 5.15 -2.50
C GLN A 27 6.95 3.96 -1.85
N LEU A 28 5.77 3.59 -2.35
CA LEU A 28 4.98 2.49 -1.79
C LEU A 28 5.74 1.15 -1.71
N TYR A 29 6.68 0.91 -2.63
CA TYR A 29 7.54 -0.28 -2.62
C TYR A 29 8.55 -0.29 -1.48
N GLU A 30 8.99 0.89 -1.04
CA GLU A 30 9.94 1.08 0.06
C GLU A 30 9.23 1.10 1.42
N VAL A 31 7.93 1.38 1.43
CA VAL A 31 7.11 1.41 2.64
C VAL A 31 6.84 -0.03 3.13
N PRO A 32 6.94 -0.30 4.45
CA PRO A 32 6.59 -1.59 5.01
C PRO A 32 5.09 -1.89 4.84
N PHE A 33 4.75 -3.18 4.73
CA PHE A 33 3.37 -3.62 4.47
C PHE A 33 2.36 -3.10 5.50
N ILE A 34 2.76 -3.00 6.76
CA ILE A 34 1.91 -2.52 7.86
C ILE A 34 1.47 -1.07 7.62
N ASP A 35 2.38 -0.20 7.20
CA ASP A 35 2.09 1.20 6.90
C ASP A 35 1.21 1.34 5.65
N LEU A 36 1.49 0.55 4.60
CA LEU A 36 0.62 0.48 3.41
C LEU A 36 -0.82 0.09 3.81
N MET A 37 -0.97 -0.89 4.70
CA MET A 37 -2.26 -1.35 5.20
C MET A 37 -2.97 -0.27 6.03
N LYS A 38 -2.22 0.45 6.88
CA LYS A 38 -2.73 1.52 7.73
C LYS A 38 -3.23 2.69 6.89
N GLU A 39 -2.48 3.07 5.86
CA GLU A 39 -2.88 4.11 4.93
C GLU A 39 -4.12 3.71 4.15
N TYR A 40 -4.13 2.50 3.57
CA TYR A 40 -5.29 1.99 2.83
C TYR A 40 -6.56 1.92 3.69
N LYS A 41 -6.44 1.57 4.97
CA LYS A 41 -7.56 1.57 5.92
C LYS A 41 -8.21 2.95 6.10
N LYS A 42 -7.46 4.05 6.00
CA LYS A 42 -8.04 5.40 6.10
C LYS A 42 -9.01 5.69 4.96
N TYR A 43 -8.74 5.14 3.77
CA TYR A 43 -9.56 5.36 2.58
C TYR A 43 -10.74 4.40 2.45
N VAL A 44 -10.69 3.23 3.10
CA VAL A 44 -11.78 2.24 3.06
C VAL A 44 -12.80 2.44 4.19
N ASN A 45 -12.42 3.18 5.24
CA ASN A 45 -13.24 3.36 6.44
C ASN A 45 -13.94 4.73 6.49
N GLU A 46 -14.08 5.38 5.32
CA GLU A 46 -14.87 6.59 5.06
C GLU A 46 -16.00 6.22 4.08
#